data_AF-A0A7X7Y1V7-F1
#
_entry.id   AF-A0A7X7Y1V7-F1
#
_cell.length_a   1.000
_cell.length_b   1.000
_cell.length_c   1.000
_cell.angle_alpha   90.00
_cell.angle_beta   90.00
_cell.angle_gamma   90.00
#
_symmetry.space_group_name_H-M   'P 1'
#
loop_
_entity.id
_entity.type
_entity.pdbx_description
1 polymer ?
#
loop_
_entity_poly.entity_id
_entity_poly.type
_entity_poly.pdbx_seq_one_letter_code
_entity_poly.pdbx_strand_id
1 'polypeptide(L)'
;MEINKRMFRFLSYDLIRGVGIFWTIMLLVDIAPMVISLSRGSDFIQGPMIINQGSISFVASNFFPIFIFFVIYSLEMYYEKFSLAVGFGGTRKRFYQNLIINNIIVVLIFATIQTILLKLENLILSNSTIKPIVDFGWFNIKSDSILQIILTLSFVFLTLVSITNLIGVLQYRYSYKFWISLGIFILIIIRTSNLIGRFISRIIYHMTNIDYIIPNPNIVLVGVLIIIVTYTLGFIFIRKANIK
;
A
#
# COMPACT_ATOMS: atom_id res chain seq x y z
N MET A 1 15.98 8.12 -26.38
CA MET A 1 16.48 7.82 -25.02
C MET A 1 16.26 8.98 -24.06
N GLU A 2 16.46 10.23 -24.50
CA GLU A 2 16.30 11.41 -23.62
C GLU A 2 14.89 11.62 -23.06
N ILE A 3 13.84 11.45 -23.87
CA ILE A 3 12.44 11.69 -23.43
C ILE A 3 12.06 10.76 -22.28
N ASN A 4 12.45 9.47 -22.34
CA ASN A 4 12.16 8.52 -21.26
C ASN A 4 12.88 8.91 -19.96
N LYS A 5 14.14 9.34 -20.05
CA LYS A 5 14.94 9.78 -18.90
C LYS A 5 14.38 11.05 -18.26
N ARG A 6 13.97 12.02 -19.08
CA ARG A 6 13.31 13.27 -18.61
C ARG A 6 11.97 12.97 -17.95
N MET A 7 11.14 12.14 -18.57
CA MET A 7 9.85 11.74 -18.01
C MET A 7 10.01 10.96 -16.70
N PHE A 8 10.97 10.04 -16.62
CA PHE A 8 11.26 9.33 -15.37
C PHE A 8 11.64 10.31 -14.26
N ARG A 9 12.60 11.22 -14.50
CA ARG A 9 13.01 12.25 -13.54
C ARG A 9 11.86 13.13 -13.07
N PHE A 10 10.99 13.55 -14.00
CA PHE A 10 9.81 14.35 -13.68
C PHE A 10 8.87 13.61 -12.72
N LEU A 11 8.56 12.34 -13.02
CA LEU A 11 7.69 11.53 -12.18
C LEU A 11 8.31 11.23 -10.80
N SER A 12 9.62 11.03 -10.74
CA SER A 12 10.32 10.68 -9.50
C SER A 12 10.59 11.88 -8.58
N TYR A 13 10.71 13.10 -9.12
CA TYR A 13 11.09 14.28 -8.32
C TYR A 13 10.05 14.63 -7.25
N ASP A 14 8.79 14.84 -7.65
CA ASP A 14 7.70 15.17 -6.72
C ASP A 14 7.42 14.00 -5.76
N LEU A 15 7.60 12.79 -6.27
CA LEU A 15 7.41 11.55 -5.53
C LEU A 15 8.39 11.46 -4.36
N ILE A 16 9.70 11.65 -4.57
CA ILE A 16 10.70 11.60 -3.49
C ILE A 16 10.40 12.65 -2.42
N ARG A 17 10.01 13.86 -2.83
CA ARG A 17 9.60 14.92 -1.90
C ARG A 17 8.39 14.51 -1.07
N GLY A 18 7.35 13.97 -1.70
CA GLY A 18 6.14 13.48 -1.03
C GLY A 18 6.43 12.34 -0.05
N VAL A 19 7.26 11.37 -0.45
CA VAL A 19 7.70 10.26 0.42
C VAL A 19 8.46 10.79 1.65
N GLY A 20 9.35 11.76 1.47
CA GLY A 20 10.10 12.37 2.58
C GLY A 20 9.21 13.06 3.61
N ILE A 21 8.26 13.88 3.14
CA ILE A 21 7.28 14.55 4.01
C ILE A 21 6.41 13.54 4.74
N PHE A 22 5.89 12.53 4.03
CA PHE A 22 5.06 11.47 4.61
C PHE A 22 5.78 10.78 5.77
N TRP A 23 7.00 10.28 5.56
CA TRP A 23 7.72 9.55 6.60
C TRP A 23 8.15 10.43 7.78
N THR A 24 8.40 11.73 7.56
CA THR A 24 8.68 12.66 8.66
C THR A 24 7.46 12.82 9.56
N ILE A 25 6.25 12.92 8.98
CA ILE A 25 5.01 12.98 9.74
C ILE A 25 4.77 11.66 10.48
N MET A 26 4.93 10.52 9.79
CA MET A 26 4.71 9.21 10.41
C MET A 26 5.66 8.94 11.58
N LEU A 27 6.93 9.32 11.47
CA LEU A 27 7.88 9.23 12.58
C LEU A 27 7.41 9.99 13.82
N LEU A 28 6.86 11.20 13.65
CA LEU A 28 6.31 11.96 14.78
C LEU A 28 5.08 11.28 15.37
N VAL A 29 4.21 10.74 14.52
CA VAL A 29 3.00 10.00 14.90
C VAL A 29 3.32 8.67 15.58
N ASP A 30 4.45 8.03 15.29
CA ASP A 30 4.90 6.80 15.94
C ASP A 30 5.58 7.07 17.29
N ILE A 31 6.45 8.08 17.35
CA ILE A 31 7.24 8.40 18.55
C ILE A 31 6.36 8.94 19.68
N ALA A 32 5.44 9.86 19.39
CA ALA A 32 4.65 10.53 20.45
C ALA A 32 3.81 9.55 21.31
N PRO A 33 3.03 8.62 20.71
CA PRO A 33 2.30 7.58 21.44
C PRO A 33 3.23 6.65 22.22
N MET A 34 4.36 6.27 21.63
CA MET A 34 5.34 5.40 22.27
C MET A 34 5.90 6.05 23.54
N VAL A 35 6.26 7.34 23.49
CA VAL A 35 6.74 8.11 24.65
C VAL A 35 5.64 8.25 25.73
N ILE A 36 4.39 8.51 25.32
CA ILE A 36 3.26 8.61 26.26
C ILE A 36 3.04 7.27 26.97
N SER A 37 3.07 6.15 26.22
CA SER A 37 2.87 4.81 26.78
C SER A 37 3.97 4.42 27.76
N LEU A 38 5.24 4.69 27.40
CA LEU A 38 6.39 4.43 28.27
C LEU A 38 6.40 5.30 29.53
N SER A 39 5.96 6.56 29.44
CA SER A 39 5.98 7.49 30.59
C SER A 39 4.84 7.29 31.59
N ARG A 40 3.65 6.89 31.12
CA ARG A 40 2.47 6.72 31.99
C ARG A 40 2.26 5.30 32.48
N GLY A 41 3.03 4.32 31.97
CA GLY A 41 2.82 2.90 32.26
C GLY A 41 1.42 2.40 31.85
N SER A 42 0.73 3.15 31.00
CA SER A 42 -0.61 2.87 30.51
C SER A 42 -0.52 2.29 29.10
N ASP A 43 -1.39 1.31 28.82
CA ASP A 43 -1.62 0.78 27.48
C ASP A 43 -2.31 1.84 26.61
N PHE A 44 -1.54 2.80 26.10
CA PHE A 44 -2.05 3.70 25.07
C PHE A 44 -2.17 2.88 23.79
N ILE A 45 -3.42 2.60 23.38
CA ILE A 45 -3.69 1.72 22.25
C ILE A 45 -3.65 2.54 20.95
N GLN A 46 -2.64 2.29 20.13
CA GLN A 46 -2.59 2.75 18.75
C GLN A 46 -2.07 1.62 17.86
N GLY A 47 -2.77 1.39 16.75
CA GLY A 47 -2.47 0.32 15.82
C GLY A 47 -3.17 -1.01 16.15
N PRO A 48 -2.87 -2.07 15.38
CA PRO A 48 -3.42 -3.40 15.64
C PRO A 48 -2.97 -3.90 17.01
N MET A 49 -3.91 -4.45 17.78
CA MET A 49 -3.67 -5.05 19.09
C MET A 49 -4.17 -6.49 19.09
N ILE A 50 -3.35 -7.42 19.57
CA ILE A 50 -3.80 -8.78 19.85
C ILE A 50 -4.34 -8.77 21.28
N ILE A 51 -5.65 -8.54 21.40
CA ILE A 51 -6.38 -8.35 22.67
C ILE A 51 -6.09 -9.47 23.67
N ASN A 52 -5.95 -10.71 23.21
CA ASN A 52 -5.71 -11.87 24.08
C ASN A 52 -4.27 -12.00 24.59
N GLN A 53 -3.29 -11.30 23.97
CA GLN A 53 -1.87 -11.41 24.33
C GLN A 53 -1.30 -10.11 24.92
N GLY A 54 -2.09 -9.02 24.93
CA GLY A 54 -1.65 -7.71 25.40
C GLY A 54 -0.47 -7.15 24.59
N SER A 55 -0.35 -7.53 23.31
CA SER A 55 0.70 -7.06 22.42
C SER A 55 0.20 -5.94 21.51
N ILE A 56 1.00 -4.89 21.42
CA ILE A 56 0.70 -3.65 20.70
C ILE A 56 1.84 -3.37 19.70
N SER A 57 1.50 -2.81 18.54
CA SER A 57 2.47 -2.20 17.63
C SER A 57 1.94 -0.85 17.13
N PHE A 58 2.62 0.21 17.56
CA PHE A 58 2.42 1.58 17.13
C PHE A 58 2.79 1.74 15.67
N VAL A 59 3.93 1.20 15.26
CA VAL A 59 4.44 1.32 13.87
C VAL A 59 3.55 0.57 12.88
N ALA A 60 2.88 -0.51 13.30
CA ALA A 60 1.91 -1.19 12.46
C ALA A 60 0.66 -0.32 12.17
N SER A 61 0.41 0.75 12.92
CA SER A 61 -0.63 1.72 12.55
C SER A 61 -0.35 2.40 11.20
N ASN A 62 0.91 2.45 10.76
CA ASN A 62 1.32 3.07 9.49
C ASN A 62 0.75 2.38 8.25
N PHE A 63 0.33 1.11 8.34
CA PHE A 63 -0.25 0.40 7.19
C PHE A 63 -1.43 1.14 6.57
N PHE A 64 -2.27 1.77 7.38
CA PHE A 64 -3.46 2.47 6.89
C PHE A 64 -3.13 3.84 6.26
N PRO A 65 -2.32 4.73 6.89
CA PRO A 65 -1.79 5.93 6.24
C PRO A 65 -1.01 5.64 4.94
N ILE A 66 -0.23 4.56 4.88
CA ILE A 66 0.47 4.14 3.65
C ILE A 66 -0.54 3.82 2.54
N PHE A 67 -1.63 3.12 2.86
CA PHE A 67 -2.69 2.85 1.90
C PHE A 67 -3.33 4.15 1.38
N ILE A 68 -3.64 5.11 2.26
CA ILE A 68 -4.16 6.43 1.87
C ILE A 68 -3.16 7.16 0.96
N PHE A 69 -1.87 7.14 1.30
CA PHE A 69 -0.82 7.73 0.48
C PHE A 69 -0.84 7.14 -0.94
N PHE A 70 -0.93 5.82 -1.09
CA PHE A 70 -0.99 5.19 -2.41
C PHE A 70 -2.23 5.57 -3.22
N VAL A 71 -3.38 5.78 -2.58
CA VAL A 71 -4.59 6.30 -3.24
C VAL A 71 -4.33 7.70 -3.79
N ILE A 72 -3.87 8.63 -2.95
CA ILE A 72 -3.62 10.02 -3.34
C ILE A 72 -2.54 10.08 -4.43
N TYR A 73 -1.44 9.37 -4.24
CA TYR A 73 -0.35 9.22 -5.19
C TYR A 73 -0.84 8.77 -6.57
N SER A 74 -1.70 7.73 -6.60
CA SER A 74 -2.25 7.21 -7.85
C SER A 74 -3.16 8.22 -8.55
N LEU A 75 -3.95 8.98 -7.80
CA LEU A 75 -4.83 10.02 -8.34
C LEU A 75 -4.03 11.17 -8.97
N GLU A 76 -3.07 11.72 -8.23
CA GLU A 76 -2.19 12.82 -8.67
C GLU A 76 -1.41 12.43 -9.93
N MET A 77 -0.91 11.19 -9.98
CA MET A 77 -0.15 10.67 -11.11
C MET A 77 -0.91 10.77 -12.44
N TYR A 78 -2.23 10.52 -12.43
CA TYR A 78 -3.04 10.59 -13.64
C TYR A 78 -3.64 11.98 -13.90
N TYR A 79 -4.01 12.73 -12.87
CA TYR A 79 -4.56 14.07 -13.09
C TYR A 79 -3.51 15.08 -13.55
N GLU A 80 -2.35 15.11 -12.89
CA GLU A 80 -1.35 16.14 -13.14
C GLU A 80 -0.29 15.62 -14.10
N LYS A 81 0.28 14.46 -13.79
CA LYS A 81 1.52 14.01 -14.47
C LYS A 81 1.25 13.37 -15.82
N PHE A 82 0.12 12.68 -16.01
CA PHE A 82 -0.22 12.09 -17.30
C PHE A 82 -0.51 13.15 -18.37
N SER A 83 -1.34 14.16 -18.06
CA SER A 83 -1.68 15.23 -19.00
C SER A 83 -0.43 15.98 -19.45
N LEU A 84 0.43 16.38 -18.50
CA LEU A 84 1.70 17.04 -18.78
C LEU A 84 2.67 16.15 -19.57
N ALA A 85 2.83 14.88 -19.19
CA ALA A 85 3.75 13.98 -19.86
C ALA A 85 3.38 13.72 -21.33
N VAL A 86 2.08 13.63 -21.64
CA VAL A 86 1.62 13.50 -23.03
C VAL A 86 1.76 14.82 -23.78
N GLY A 87 1.50 15.96 -23.13
CA GLY A 87 1.71 17.30 -23.70
C GLY A 87 3.15 17.59 -24.10
N PHE A 88 4.15 17.05 -23.38
CA PHE A 88 5.57 17.16 -23.73
C PHE A 88 6.05 16.13 -24.78
N GLY A 89 5.15 15.52 -25.54
CA GLY A 89 5.48 14.55 -26.60
C GLY A 89 5.75 13.12 -26.10
N GLY A 90 5.39 12.81 -24.85
CA GLY A 90 5.43 11.45 -24.31
C GLY A 90 4.32 10.57 -24.88
N THR A 91 4.62 9.29 -25.15
CA THR A 91 3.58 8.33 -25.55
C THR A 91 2.93 7.71 -24.32
N ARG A 92 1.62 7.40 -24.40
CA ARG A 92 0.86 6.73 -23.32
C ARG A 92 1.52 5.42 -22.86
N LYS A 93 2.11 4.67 -23.80
CA LYS A 93 2.87 3.44 -23.51
C LYS A 93 4.11 3.73 -22.64
N ARG A 94 4.92 4.73 -23.01
CA ARG A 94 6.13 5.09 -22.28
C ARG A 94 5.80 5.64 -20.88
N PHE A 95 4.74 6.45 -20.78
CA PHE A 95 4.24 6.93 -19.49
C PHE A 95 3.90 5.76 -18.57
N TYR A 96 3.09 4.80 -19.06
CA TYR A 96 2.66 3.66 -18.26
C TYR A 96 3.83 2.75 -17.83
N GLN A 97 4.82 2.56 -18.71
CA GLN A 97 6.04 1.82 -18.37
C GLN A 97 6.83 2.52 -17.24
N ASN A 98 7.05 3.84 -17.35
CA ASN A 98 7.75 4.60 -16.32
C ASN A 98 6.96 4.66 -15.00
N LEU A 99 5.63 4.68 -15.07
CA LEU A 99 4.76 4.61 -13.90
C LEU A 99 4.95 3.29 -13.15
N ILE A 100 4.94 2.14 -13.85
CA ILE A 100 5.16 0.83 -13.19
C ILE A 100 6.53 0.80 -12.50
N ILE A 101 7.58 1.29 -13.15
CA ILE A 101 8.93 1.36 -12.56
C ILE A 101 8.92 2.25 -11.31
N ASN A 102 8.30 3.43 -11.37
CA ASN A 102 8.20 4.32 -10.20
C ASN A 102 7.40 3.70 -9.06
N ASN A 103 6.30 3.00 -9.35
CA ASN A 103 5.52 2.29 -8.33
C ASN A 103 6.38 1.24 -7.61
N ILE A 104 7.18 0.47 -8.35
CA ILE A 104 8.11 -0.52 -7.76
C ILE A 104 9.12 0.18 -6.84
N ILE A 105 9.70 1.30 -7.28
CA ILE A 105 10.68 2.06 -6.48
C ILE A 105 10.03 2.62 -5.20
N VAL A 106 8.86 3.24 -5.29
CA VAL A 106 8.12 3.77 -4.13
C VAL A 106 7.86 2.65 -3.12
N VAL A 107 7.34 1.54 -3.61
CA VAL A 107 7.00 0.39 -2.78
C VAL A 107 8.21 -0.16 -2.05
N LEU A 108 9.37 -0.26 -2.73
CA LEU A 108 10.62 -0.69 -2.11
C LEU A 108 11.08 0.28 -1.02
N ILE A 109 10.98 1.60 -1.26
CA ILE A 109 11.34 2.62 -0.25
C ILE A 109 10.43 2.49 0.97
N PHE A 110 9.11 2.40 0.75
CA PHE A 110 8.12 2.27 1.83
C PHE A 110 8.32 0.98 2.63
N ALA A 111 8.54 -0.15 1.95
CA ALA A 111 8.78 -1.42 2.61
C ALA A 111 10.07 -1.40 3.43
N THR A 112 11.13 -0.76 2.92
CA THR A 112 12.41 -0.63 3.63
C THR A 112 12.25 0.20 4.90
N ILE A 113 11.66 1.40 4.80
CA ILE A 113 11.47 2.27 5.96
C ILE A 113 10.56 1.61 6.99
N GLN A 114 9.43 1.05 6.55
CA GLN A 114 8.50 0.35 7.45
C GLN A 114 9.16 -0.83 8.16
N THR A 115 10.00 -1.61 7.46
CA THR A 115 10.73 -2.74 8.08
C THR A 115 11.70 -2.25 9.15
N ILE A 116 12.45 -1.17 8.87
CA ILE A 116 13.39 -0.58 9.82
C ILE A 116 12.64 -0.12 11.07
N LEU A 117 11.51 0.58 10.90
CA LEU A 117 10.70 1.05 12.04
C LEU A 117 10.14 -0.09 12.86
N LEU A 118 9.61 -1.15 12.23
CA LEU A 118 9.09 -2.33 12.94
C LEU A 118 10.19 -3.04 13.75
N LYS A 119 11.42 -3.13 13.22
CA LYS A 119 12.56 -3.71 13.95
C LYS A 119 13.01 -2.80 15.10
N LEU A 120 13.05 -1.49 14.90
CA LEU A 120 13.38 -0.52 15.94
C LEU A 120 12.35 -0.55 17.07
N GLU A 121 11.06 -0.60 16.74
CA GLU A 121 9.98 -0.73 17.72
C GLU A 121 10.15 -1.98 18.57
N ASN A 122 10.37 -3.14 17.94
CA ASN A 122 10.56 -4.39 18.68
C ASN A 122 11.79 -4.33 19.61
N LEU A 123 12.88 -3.64 19.23
CA LEU A 123 14.05 -3.44 20.09
C LEU A 123 13.78 -2.51 21.28
N ILE A 124 13.00 -1.44 21.08
CA ILE A 124 12.67 -0.48 22.14
C ILE A 124 11.69 -1.13 23.13
N LEU A 125 10.63 -1.75 22.62
CA LEU A 125 9.59 -2.35 23.45
C LEU A 125 10.05 -3.63 24.15
N SER A 126 10.98 -4.40 23.58
CA SER A 126 11.51 -5.59 24.27
C SER A 126 12.20 -5.28 25.60
N ASN A 127 12.68 -4.04 25.78
CA ASN A 127 13.31 -3.58 27.02
C ASN A 127 12.31 -2.91 27.97
N SER A 128 11.03 -2.86 27.59
CA SER A 128 9.94 -2.25 28.36
C SER A 128 8.99 -3.29 28.94
N THR A 129 8.02 -2.85 29.74
CA THR A 129 6.95 -3.72 30.28
C THR A 129 5.93 -4.14 29.22
N ILE A 130 5.93 -3.50 28.04
CA ILE A 130 4.97 -3.72 26.96
C ILE A 130 5.49 -4.80 26.02
N LYS A 131 4.66 -5.80 25.69
CA LYS A 131 5.04 -6.85 24.75
C LYS A 131 4.84 -6.37 23.31
N PRO A 132 5.90 -6.31 22.47
CA PRO A 132 5.72 -5.98 21.06
C PRO A 132 5.00 -7.12 20.32
N ILE A 133 4.25 -6.76 19.28
CA ILE A 133 3.78 -7.75 18.31
C ILE A 133 4.99 -8.23 17.51
N VAL A 134 5.20 -9.55 17.52
CA VAL A 134 6.31 -10.19 16.83
C VAL A 134 5.83 -10.89 15.56
N ASP A 135 4.64 -11.46 15.60
CA ASP A 135 4.06 -12.23 14.50
C ASP A 135 2.93 -11.43 13.86
N PHE A 136 3.10 -11.10 12.57
CA PHE A 136 2.12 -10.41 11.75
C PHE A 136 1.41 -11.36 10.77
N GLY A 137 1.60 -12.68 10.93
CA GLY A 137 1.06 -13.76 10.10
C GLY A 137 1.79 -13.94 8.77
N TRP A 138 2.16 -12.84 8.11
CA TRP A 138 2.84 -12.85 6.80
C TRP A 138 4.36 -12.87 6.93
N PHE A 139 4.85 -12.37 8.07
CA PHE A 139 6.25 -12.33 8.44
C PHE A 139 6.34 -12.23 9.95
N ASN A 140 7.48 -12.63 10.49
CA ASN A 140 7.78 -12.59 11.91
C ASN A 140 9.03 -11.74 12.17
N ILE A 141 8.89 -10.72 13.01
CA ILE A 141 9.96 -9.75 13.30
C ILE A 141 11.15 -10.40 14.02
N LYS A 142 10.98 -11.50 14.77
CA LYS A 142 12.09 -12.15 15.47
C LYS A 142 12.78 -13.21 14.63
N SER A 143 12.04 -14.08 13.95
CA SER A 143 12.62 -15.19 13.19
C SER A 143 13.12 -14.79 11.81
N ASP A 144 12.46 -13.84 11.15
CA ASP A 144 12.71 -13.59 9.73
C ASP A 144 13.82 -12.56 9.53
N SER A 145 14.60 -12.78 8.46
CA SER A 145 15.62 -11.85 8.04
C SER A 145 15.02 -10.52 7.58
N ILE A 146 15.74 -9.42 7.78
CA ILE A 146 15.30 -8.08 7.36
C ILE A 146 14.95 -8.06 5.87
N LEU A 147 15.76 -8.74 5.05
CA LEU A 147 15.53 -8.83 3.60
C LEU A 147 14.22 -9.55 3.26
N GLN A 148 13.87 -10.64 3.95
CA GLN A 148 12.60 -11.33 3.76
C GLN A 148 11.41 -10.41 4.08
N ILE A 149 11.46 -9.69 5.21
CA ILE A 149 10.40 -8.76 5.61
C ILE A 149 10.23 -7.64 4.56
N ILE A 150 11.34 -7.07 4.07
CA ILE A 150 11.31 -6.06 3.01
C ILE A 150 10.64 -6.61 1.74
N LEU A 151 10.99 -7.81 1.31
CA LEU A 151 10.42 -8.41 0.10
C LEU A 151 8.92 -8.71 0.28
N THR A 152 8.52 -9.26 1.42
CA THR A 152 7.11 -9.53 1.73
C THR A 152 6.29 -8.24 1.77
N LEU A 153 6.76 -7.21 2.48
CA LEU A 153 6.10 -5.91 2.52
C LEU A 153 6.06 -5.23 1.15
N SER A 154 7.14 -5.33 0.38
CA SER A 154 7.18 -4.81 -0.99
C SER A 154 6.13 -5.49 -1.85
N PHE A 155 5.95 -6.81 -1.73
CA PHE A 155 4.92 -7.53 -2.48
C PHE A 155 3.51 -7.06 -2.09
N VAL A 156 3.22 -6.94 -0.79
CA VAL A 156 1.93 -6.44 -0.30
C VAL A 156 1.64 -5.03 -0.81
N PHE A 157 2.60 -4.11 -0.63
CA PHE A 157 2.47 -2.72 -1.08
C PHE A 157 2.38 -2.61 -2.60
N LEU A 158 3.08 -3.44 -3.37
CA LEU A 158 2.94 -3.47 -4.83
C LEU A 158 1.53 -3.88 -5.25
N THR A 159 0.96 -4.86 -4.57
CA THR A 159 -0.41 -5.31 -4.79
C THR A 159 -1.40 -4.18 -4.53
N LEU A 160 -1.26 -3.48 -3.39
CA LEU A 160 -2.08 -2.30 -3.06
C LEU A 160 -1.92 -1.17 -4.08
N VAL A 161 -0.69 -0.79 -4.41
CA VAL A 161 -0.41 0.27 -5.39
C VAL A 161 -0.99 -0.09 -6.75
N SER A 162 -0.97 -1.36 -7.16
CA SER A 162 -1.57 -1.79 -8.43
C SER A 162 -3.09 -1.57 -8.46
N ILE A 163 -3.78 -1.82 -7.34
CA ILE A 163 -5.22 -1.61 -7.19
C ILE A 163 -5.53 -0.11 -7.19
N THR A 164 -4.82 0.67 -6.38
CA THR A 164 -5.01 2.14 -6.31
C THR A 164 -4.68 2.80 -7.64
N ASN A 165 -3.71 2.27 -8.37
CA ASN A 165 -3.37 2.73 -9.70
C ASN A 165 -4.53 2.53 -10.69
N LEU A 166 -5.20 1.38 -10.66
CA LEU A 166 -6.41 1.15 -11.45
C LEU A 166 -7.52 2.14 -11.06
N ILE A 167 -7.72 2.39 -9.77
CA ILE A 167 -8.66 3.41 -9.27
C ILE A 167 -8.29 4.79 -9.84
N GLY A 168 -7.01 5.14 -9.84
CA GLY A 168 -6.49 6.38 -10.43
C GLY A 168 -6.84 6.52 -11.91
N VAL A 169 -6.63 5.46 -12.71
CA VAL A 169 -7.00 5.44 -14.13
C VAL A 169 -8.50 5.61 -14.33
N LEU A 170 -9.31 4.88 -13.56
CA LEU A 170 -10.77 4.90 -13.67
C LEU A 170 -11.32 6.29 -13.29
N GLN A 171 -10.81 6.88 -12.23
CA GLN A 171 -11.15 8.23 -11.82
C GLN A 171 -10.74 9.25 -12.89
N TYR A 172 -9.53 9.16 -13.44
CA TYR A 172 -9.10 10.06 -14.52
C TYR A 172 -10.02 9.96 -15.74
N ARG A 173 -10.40 8.74 -16.13
CA ARG A 173 -11.25 8.52 -17.31
C ARG A 173 -12.70 8.95 -17.09
N TYR A 174 -13.33 8.48 -16.01
CA TYR A 174 -14.78 8.63 -15.77
C TYR A 174 -15.14 9.78 -14.82
N SER A 175 -14.17 10.39 -14.15
CA SER A 175 -14.36 11.48 -13.18
C SER A 175 -15.42 11.13 -12.13
N TYR A 176 -16.27 12.08 -11.73
CA TYR A 176 -17.29 11.87 -10.70
C TYR A 176 -18.22 10.67 -10.96
N LYS A 177 -18.42 10.28 -12.22
CA LYS A 177 -19.26 9.12 -12.59
C LYS A 177 -18.70 7.81 -12.04
N PHE A 178 -17.37 7.71 -11.89
CA PHE A 178 -16.73 6.56 -11.25
C PHE A 178 -17.19 6.41 -9.80
N TRP A 179 -17.12 7.48 -9.00
CA TRP A 179 -17.50 7.44 -7.59
C TRP A 179 -18.99 7.13 -7.39
N ILE A 180 -19.87 7.69 -8.22
CA ILE A 180 -21.30 7.36 -8.17
C ILE A 180 -21.52 5.88 -8.47
N SER A 181 -20.89 5.36 -9.52
CA SER A 181 -21.01 3.94 -9.90
C SER A 181 -20.46 3.02 -8.81
N LEU A 182 -19.33 3.38 -8.22
CA LEU A 182 -18.71 2.65 -7.11
C LEU A 182 -19.61 2.67 -5.86
N GLY A 183 -20.22 3.81 -5.54
CA GLY A 183 -21.17 3.94 -4.44
C GLY A 183 -22.41 3.05 -4.63
N ILE A 184 -23.02 3.08 -5.82
CA ILE A 184 -24.16 2.21 -6.16
C ILE A 184 -23.75 0.74 -6.08
N PHE A 185 -22.57 0.38 -6.60
CA PHE A 185 -22.05 -0.98 -6.54
C PHE A 185 -21.87 -1.47 -5.11
N ILE A 186 -21.32 -0.64 -4.21
CA ILE A 186 -21.18 -0.96 -2.78
C ILE A 186 -22.56 -1.17 -2.13
N LEU A 187 -23.53 -0.29 -2.39
CA LEU A 187 -24.90 -0.43 -1.86
C LEU A 187 -25.56 -1.74 -2.32
N ILE A 188 -25.37 -2.12 -3.60
CA ILE A 188 -25.85 -3.39 -4.13
C ILE A 188 -25.15 -4.56 -3.45
N ILE A 189 -23.83 -4.51 -3.23
CA ILE A 189 -23.08 -5.57 -2.54
C ILE A 189 -23.60 -5.75 -1.11
N ILE A 190 -23.75 -4.66 -0.36
CA ILE A 190 -24.26 -4.70 1.02
C ILE A 190 -25.65 -5.34 1.05
N ARG A 191 -26.49 -5.02 0.06
CA ARG A 191 -27.86 -5.56 -0.03
C ARG A 191 -27.93 -7.01 -0.51
N THR A 192 -27.00 -7.45 -1.37
CA THR A 192 -26.99 -8.77 -2.03
C THR A 192 -26.05 -9.78 -1.37
N SER A 193 -25.75 -9.58 -0.08
CA SER A 193 -24.72 -10.21 0.78
C SER A 193 -24.45 -11.73 0.62
N ASN A 194 -25.27 -12.48 -0.11
CA ASN A 194 -25.15 -13.92 -0.29
C ASN A 194 -24.18 -14.39 -1.39
N LEU A 195 -23.91 -13.66 -2.47
CA LEU A 195 -23.02 -14.18 -3.54
C LEU A 195 -21.63 -13.57 -3.49
N ILE A 196 -21.54 -12.24 -3.61
CA ILE A 196 -20.28 -11.52 -3.53
C ILE A 196 -19.73 -11.55 -2.10
N GLY A 197 -20.60 -11.45 -1.09
CA GLY A 197 -20.22 -11.61 0.31
C GLY A 197 -19.62 -13.00 0.58
N ARG A 198 -20.17 -14.08 -0.01
CA ARG A 198 -19.59 -15.43 0.09
C ARG A 198 -18.27 -15.58 -0.69
N PHE A 199 -18.13 -14.92 -1.84
CA PHE A 199 -16.90 -14.93 -2.61
C PHE A 199 -15.77 -14.20 -1.87
N ILE A 200 -16.06 -12.99 -1.37
CA ILE A 200 -15.14 -12.19 -0.56
C ILE A 200 -14.85 -12.91 0.75
N SER A 201 -15.85 -13.46 1.45
CA SER A 201 -15.62 -14.19 2.70
C SER A 201 -14.81 -15.47 2.48
N ARG A 202 -14.92 -16.13 1.32
CA ARG A 202 -14.11 -17.29 0.97
C ARG A 202 -12.68 -16.89 0.61
N ILE A 203 -12.47 -15.76 -0.06
CA ILE A 203 -11.14 -15.17 -0.25
C ILE A 203 -10.53 -14.79 1.10
N ILE A 204 -11.26 -14.06 1.94
CA ILE A 204 -10.82 -13.66 3.28
C ILE A 204 -10.52 -14.90 4.11
N TYR A 205 -11.38 -15.91 4.13
CA TYR A 205 -11.16 -17.17 4.83
C TYR A 205 -9.87 -17.86 4.37
N HIS A 206 -9.59 -17.91 3.06
CA HIS A 206 -8.32 -18.44 2.55
C HIS A 206 -7.11 -17.54 2.87
N MET A 207 -7.33 -16.25 3.10
CA MET A 207 -6.30 -15.30 3.54
C MET A 207 -6.13 -15.29 5.08
N THR A 208 -7.11 -15.73 5.87
CA THR A 208 -7.09 -15.66 7.34
C THR A 208 -6.88 -17.03 8.00
N ASN A 209 -7.20 -18.15 7.35
CA ASN A 209 -6.75 -19.48 7.79
C ASN A 209 -5.28 -19.66 7.42
N ILE A 210 -4.42 -18.98 8.16
CA ILE A 210 -2.96 -19.11 8.10
C ILE A 210 -2.54 -19.89 9.35
N ASP A 211 -2.70 -21.20 9.31
CA ASP A 211 -2.01 -22.11 10.24
C ASP A 211 -0.67 -22.62 9.66
N TYR A 212 -0.11 -21.95 8.64
CA TYR A 212 1.16 -22.37 8.06
C TYR A 212 2.12 -21.22 7.84
N ILE A 213 3.27 -21.36 8.49
CA ILE A 213 4.49 -20.53 8.60
C ILE A 213 5.21 -20.32 7.25
N ILE A 214 4.53 -20.58 6.12
CA ILE A 214 5.06 -20.38 4.77
C ILE A 214 4.01 -19.55 4.03
N PRO A 215 4.38 -18.47 3.32
CA PRO A 215 3.43 -17.73 2.50
C PRO A 215 2.73 -18.73 1.58
N ASN A 216 1.45 -18.97 1.85
CA ASN A 216 0.67 -19.96 1.11
C ASN A 216 0.85 -19.63 -0.38
N PRO A 217 1.39 -20.54 -1.20
CA PRO A 217 1.71 -20.24 -2.59
C PRO A 217 0.49 -19.68 -3.34
N ASN A 218 -0.72 -20.03 -2.88
CA ASN A 218 -1.98 -19.48 -3.37
C ASN A 218 -2.12 -17.97 -3.13
N ILE A 219 -1.72 -17.43 -1.97
CA ILE A 219 -1.80 -15.98 -1.66
C ILE A 219 -0.85 -15.19 -2.56
N VAL A 220 0.38 -15.68 -2.72
CA VAL A 220 1.36 -15.07 -3.63
C VAL A 220 0.85 -15.11 -5.08
N LEU A 221 0.31 -16.25 -5.52
CA LEU A 221 -0.27 -16.40 -6.85
C LEU A 221 -1.44 -15.44 -7.08
N VAL A 222 -2.35 -15.31 -6.10
CA VAL A 222 -3.47 -14.37 -6.16
C VAL A 222 -2.97 -12.92 -6.23
N GLY A 223 -1.97 -12.54 -5.43
CA GLY A 223 -1.39 -11.20 -5.49
C GLY A 223 -0.74 -10.89 -6.84
N VAL A 224 0.00 -11.85 -7.42
CA VAL A 224 0.56 -11.73 -8.78
C VAL A 224 -0.54 -11.56 -9.82
N LEU A 225 -1.61 -12.37 -9.75
CA LEU A 225 -2.75 -12.23 -10.65
C LEU A 225 -3.42 -10.86 -10.52
N ILE A 226 -3.62 -10.36 -9.30
CA ILE A 226 -4.16 -9.02 -9.06
C ILE A 226 -3.27 -7.97 -9.72
N ILE A 227 -1.96 -8.01 -9.50
CA ILE A 227 -1.00 -7.05 -10.09
C ILE A 227 -1.08 -7.08 -11.62
N ILE A 228 -1.09 -8.26 -12.23
CA ILE A 228 -1.17 -8.41 -13.69
C ILE A 228 -2.51 -7.86 -14.21
N VAL A 229 -3.63 -8.26 -13.61
CA VAL A 229 -4.97 -7.85 -14.04
C VAL A 229 -5.17 -6.33 -13.87
N THR A 230 -4.77 -5.75 -12.75
CA THR A 230 -4.95 -4.31 -12.50
C THR A 230 -4.08 -3.47 -13.44
N TYR A 231 -2.81 -3.84 -13.66
CA TYR A 231 -1.96 -3.11 -14.59
C TYR A 231 -2.37 -3.29 -16.05
N THR A 232 -2.84 -4.48 -16.45
CA THR A 232 -3.33 -4.69 -17.82
C THR A 232 -4.61 -3.92 -18.08
N LEU A 233 -5.60 -3.98 -17.18
CA LEU A 233 -6.82 -3.18 -17.26
C LEU A 233 -6.53 -1.68 -17.27
N GLY A 234 -5.67 -1.20 -16.36
CA GLY A 234 -5.26 0.20 -16.29
C GLY A 234 -4.66 0.69 -17.62
N PHE A 235 -3.82 -0.13 -18.27
CA PHE A 235 -3.26 0.21 -19.59
C PHE A 235 -4.33 0.29 -20.68
N ILE A 236 -5.27 -0.67 -20.69
CA ILE A 236 -6.39 -0.68 -21.66
C ILE A 236 -7.24 0.59 -21.50
N PHE A 237 -7.54 0.98 -20.26
CA PHE A 237 -8.36 2.15 -19.99
C PHE A 237 -7.67 3.46 -20.36
N ILE A 238 -6.37 3.60 -20.07
CA ILE A 238 -5.63 4.84 -20.38
C ILE A 238 -5.31 4.99 -21.87
N ARG A 239 -5.12 3.88 -22.60
CA ARG A 239 -4.81 3.91 -24.04
C ARG A 239 -5.88 4.66 -24.84
N LYS A 240 -7.14 4.62 -24.40
CA LYS A 240 -8.29 5.29 -25.05
C LYS A 240 -8.79 6.52 -24.28
N ALA A 241 -8.07 6.99 -23.27
CA ALA A 241 -8.50 8.14 -22.49
C ALA A 241 -8.24 9.46 -23.24
N ASN A 242 -9.18 10.40 -23.13
CA ASN A 242 -8.97 11.77 -23.59
C ASN A 242 -8.02 12.49 -22.63
N ILE A 243 -7.20 13.38 -23.18
CA ILE A 243 -6.37 14.28 -22.37
C ILE A 243 -7.30 15.35 -21.82
N LYS A 244 -7.29 15.54 -20.51
CA LYS A 244 -8.06 16.58 -19.80
C LYS A 244 -7.14 17.71 -19.39
#